data_AF-A0A401RAM0-F1
#
_entry.id   AF-A0A401RAM0-F1
#
_cell.length_a   1.000
_cell.length_b   1.000
_cell.length_c   1.000
_cell.angle_alpha   90.00
_cell.angle_beta   90.00
_cell.angle_gamma   90.00
#
_symmetry.space_group_name_H-M   'P 1'
#
loop_
_entity.id
_entity.type
_entity.pdbx_description
1 polymer ?
#
loop_
_entity_poly.entity_id
_entity_poly.type
_entity_poly.pdbx_seq_one_letter_code
_entity_poly.pdbx_strand_id
1 'polypeptide(L)'
;MNFFGVPGVLIIALAVALANLAEFLRFSRKVAPLSVLTGRRKIYYSTAAWALLAPLLVSIVTSVIAASWLAAPQESAAYGIELSNGVLATTAGALAVLALVTWWWGASAAARHASQWRPYGE
;
A
#
# COMPACT_ATOMS: atom_id res chain seq x y z
N MET A 1 -22.25 18.16 3.37
CA MET A 1 -22.41 16.71 3.17
C MET A 1 -21.44 15.96 4.08
N ASN A 2 -21.96 15.04 4.87
CA ASN A 2 -21.21 14.27 5.88
C ASN A 2 -20.45 13.12 5.21
N PHE A 3 -19.17 13.31 4.86
CA PHE A 3 -18.33 12.28 4.23
C PHE A 3 -17.72 11.31 5.24
N PHE A 4 -18.54 10.61 6.02
CA PHE A 4 -18.07 9.65 7.03
C PHE A 4 -17.40 8.40 6.43
N GLY A 5 -17.68 8.06 5.17
CA GLY A 5 -17.10 6.87 4.52
C GLY A 5 -15.60 6.99 4.22
N VAL A 6 -15.13 8.18 3.83
CA VAL A 6 -13.73 8.43 3.45
C VAL A 6 -12.74 8.11 4.58
N PRO A 7 -12.90 8.64 5.81
CA PRO A 7 -11.98 8.32 6.90
C PRO A 7 -12.01 6.83 7.29
N GLY A 8 -13.17 6.17 7.23
CA GLY A 8 -13.27 4.72 7.49
C GLY A 8 -12.44 3.89 6.51
N VAL A 9 -12.55 4.19 5.21
CA VAL A 9 -11.75 3.52 4.16
C VAL A 9 -10.26 3.76 4.37
N LEU A 10 -9.86 4.99 4.74
CA LEU A 10 -8.46 5.32 5.00
C LEU A 10 -7.88 4.55 6.20
N ILE A 11 -8.65 4.38 7.28
CA ILE A 11 -8.21 3.62 8.46
C ILE A 11 -7.99 2.15 8.10
N ILE A 12 -8.92 1.55 7.36
CA ILE A 12 -8.79 0.14 6.93
C ILE A 12 -7.60 -0.02 5.98
N ALA A 13 -7.45 0.88 5.01
CA ALA A 13 -6.32 0.86 4.08
C ALA A 13 -4.98 0.99 4.82
N LEU A 14 -4.91 1.85 5.83
CA LEU A 14 -3.73 1.98 6.68
C LEU A 14 -3.41 0.68 7.42
N ALA A 15 -4.42 0.03 8.01
CA ALA A 15 -4.24 -1.25 8.71
C ALA A 15 -3.70 -2.34 7.77
N VAL A 16 -4.24 -2.45 6.56
CA VAL A 16 -3.77 -3.40 5.54
C VAL A 16 -2.33 -3.09 5.12
N ALA A 17 -2.02 -1.81 4.88
CA ALA A 17 -0.68 -1.41 4.49
C ALA A 17 0.36 -1.73 5.59
N LEU A 18 0.01 -1.49 6.86
CA LEU A 18 0.86 -1.82 8.00
C LEU A 18 1.05 -3.34 8.17
N ALA A 19 -0.01 -4.14 7.96
CA ALA A 19 0.07 -5.59 8.01
C ALA A 19 1.01 -6.14 6.92
N ASN A 20 0.83 -5.70 5.67
CA ASN A 20 1.71 -6.07 4.55
C ASN A 20 3.16 -5.65 4.80
N LEU A 21 3.36 -4.46 5.36
CA LEU A 21 4.69 -3.98 5.72
C LEU A 21 5.36 -4.84 6.80
N ALA A 22 4.62 -5.20 7.86
CA ALA A 22 5.12 -6.05 8.92
C ALA A 22 5.51 -7.45 8.40
N GLU A 23 4.70 -8.02 7.51
CA GLU A 23 4.96 -9.31 6.88
C GLU A 23 6.18 -9.24 5.96
N PHE A 24 6.31 -8.19 5.15
CA PHE A 24 7.48 -7.96 4.31
C PHE A 24 8.78 -7.83 5.14
N LEU A 25 8.75 -7.10 6.26
CA LEU A 25 9.90 -6.99 7.16
C LEU A 25 10.25 -8.34 7.80
N ARG A 26 9.24 -9.14 8.16
CA ARG A 26 9.43 -10.50 8.70
C ARG A 26 10.06 -11.44 7.68
N PHE A 27 9.62 -11.39 6.42
CA PHE A 27 10.22 -12.16 5.32
C PHE A 27 11.63 -11.66 5.00
N SER A 28 11.84 -10.35 4.90
CA SER A 28 13.16 -9.75 4.61
C SER A 28 14.21 -10.13 5.64
N ARG A 29 13.84 -10.20 6.93
CA ARG A 29 14.75 -10.61 8.01
C ARG A 29 15.23 -12.06 7.87
N LYS A 30 14.42 -12.95 7.26
CA LYS A 30 14.82 -14.33 6.93
C LYS A 30 15.74 -14.42 5.72
N VAL A 31 15.68 -13.45 4.81
CA VAL A 31 16.45 -13.41 3.55
C VAL A 31 17.73 -12.54 3.69
N ALA A 32 17.90 -11.84 4.81
CA ALA A 32 19.06 -10.99 5.11
C ALA A 32 20.45 -11.63 4.82
N PRO A 33 20.71 -12.93 5.09
CA PRO A 33 22.00 -13.55 4.78
C PRO A 33 22.31 -13.59 3.28
N LEU A 34 21.30 -13.81 2.44
CA LEU A 34 21.44 -13.84 0.97
C LEU A 34 21.75 -12.46 0.39
N SER A 35 21.33 -11.39 1.07
CA SER A 35 21.63 -10.02 0.65
C SER A 35 23.09 -9.63 0.87
N VAL A 36 23.71 -10.18 1.92
CA VAL A 36 25.11 -9.94 2.27
C VAL A 36 26.01 -10.64 1.24
N LEU A 37 25.61 -11.84 0.82
CA LEU A 37 26.27 -12.61 -0.25
C LEU A 37 26.14 -11.97 -1.65
N THR A 38 25.07 -11.22 -1.92
CA THR A 38 24.81 -10.63 -3.25
C THR A 38 25.21 -9.16 -3.39
N GLY A 39 25.55 -8.47 -2.29
CA GLY A 39 26.24 -7.17 -2.28
C GLY A 39 25.49 -5.97 -2.90
N ARG A 40 24.22 -6.11 -3.31
CA ARG A 40 23.51 -5.08 -4.08
C ARG A 40 22.29 -4.50 -3.36
N ARG A 41 22.46 -3.32 -2.75
CA ARG A 41 21.41 -2.49 -2.12
C ARG A 41 20.20 -2.17 -3.03
N LYS A 42 20.35 -2.21 -4.36
CA LYS A 42 19.25 -1.97 -5.33
C LYS A 42 18.18 -3.07 -5.30
N ILE A 43 18.52 -4.29 -4.89
CA ILE A 43 17.55 -5.40 -4.83
C ILE A 43 16.48 -5.09 -3.79
N TYR A 44 16.83 -4.48 -2.67
CA TYR A 44 15.90 -4.12 -1.59
C TYR A 44 14.78 -3.16 -2.00
N TYR A 45 15.11 -2.09 -2.74
CA TYR A 45 14.10 -1.14 -3.23
C TYR A 45 13.18 -1.78 -4.28
N SER A 46 13.74 -2.64 -5.13
CA SER A 46 12.97 -3.37 -6.15
C SER A 46 12.04 -4.41 -5.53
N THR A 47 12.52 -5.18 -4.55
CA THR A 47 11.70 -6.17 -3.84
C THR A 47 10.63 -5.49 -2.99
N ALA A 48 10.94 -4.37 -2.32
CA ALA A 48 9.92 -3.60 -1.58
C ALA A 48 8.87 -2.98 -2.52
N ALA A 49 9.27 -2.53 -3.72
CA ALA A 49 8.32 -2.06 -4.72
C ALA A 49 7.39 -3.18 -5.19
N TRP A 50 7.91 -4.38 -5.46
CA TRP A 50 7.10 -5.52 -5.89
C TRP A 50 6.28 -6.17 -4.77
N ALA A 51 6.76 -6.16 -3.53
CA ALA A 51 6.08 -6.79 -2.40
C ALA A 51 5.04 -5.90 -1.72
N LEU A 52 5.19 -4.57 -1.81
CA LEU A 52 4.32 -3.62 -1.11
C LEU A 52 3.59 -2.69 -2.08
N LEU A 53 4.32 -1.99 -2.95
CA LEU A 53 3.72 -0.97 -3.81
C LEU A 53 2.79 -1.57 -4.85
N ALA A 54 3.24 -2.61 -5.56
CA ALA A 54 2.45 -3.26 -6.61
C ALA A 54 1.11 -3.81 -6.11
N PRO A 55 1.02 -4.65 -5.05
CA PRO A 55 -0.26 -5.15 -4.57
C PRO A 55 -1.16 -4.05 -4.00
N LEU A 56 -0.60 -3.01 -3.37
CA LEU A 56 -1.39 -1.86 -2.90
C LEU A 56 -2.02 -1.10 -4.07
N LEU A 57 -1.26 -0.83 -5.13
CA LEU A 57 -1.80 -0.17 -6.33
C LEU A 57 -2.87 -1.02 -7.03
N VAL A 58 -2.65 -2.33 -7.15
CA VAL A 58 -3.65 -3.26 -7.70
C VAL A 58 -4.93 -3.21 -6.87
N SER A 59 -4.82 -3.27 -5.54
CA SER A 59 -5.98 -3.19 -4.66
C SER A 59 -6.75 -1.88 -4.81
N ILE A 60 -6.07 -0.74 -4.94
CA ILE A 60 -6.71 0.56 -5.16
C ILE A 60 -7.50 0.56 -6.49
N VAL A 61 -6.90 0.06 -7.57
CA VAL A 61 -7.57 -0.05 -8.87
C VAL A 61 -8.79 -0.96 -8.78
N THR A 62 -8.67 -2.13 -8.16
CA THR A 62 -9.79 -3.05 -7.97
C THR A 62 -10.91 -2.43 -7.13
N SER A 63 -10.58 -1.64 -6.10
CA SER A 63 -11.58 -0.94 -5.29
C SER A 63 -12.34 0.12 -6.10
N VAL A 64 -11.67 0.89 -6.97
CA VAL A 64 -12.32 1.86 -7.85
C VAL A 64 -13.28 1.18 -8.82
N ILE A 65 -12.86 0.07 -9.44
CA ILE A 65 -13.69 -0.73 -10.35
C ILE A 65 -14.90 -1.31 -9.60
N ALA A 66 -14.68 -1.87 -8.41
CA ALA A 66 -15.77 -2.43 -7.62
C ALA A 66 -16.77 -1.35 -7.19
N ALA A 67 -16.29 -0.17 -6.79
CA ALA A 67 -17.14 0.95 -6.38
C ALA A 67 -18.00 1.47 -7.55
N SER A 68 -17.42 1.64 -8.75
CA SER A 68 -18.18 2.06 -9.92
C SER A 68 -19.20 1.00 -10.35
N TRP A 69 -18.83 -0.28 -10.28
CA TRP A 69 -19.73 -1.37 -10.66
C TRP A 69 -20.90 -1.53 -9.68
N LEU A 70 -20.67 -1.36 -8.37
CA LEU A 70 -21.73 -1.39 -7.36
C LEU A 70 -22.66 -0.17 -7.45
N ALA A 71 -22.12 0.98 -7.82
CA ALA A 71 -22.89 2.22 -7.91
C ALA A 71 -23.76 2.27 -9.16
N ALA A 72 -23.29 1.74 -10.30
CA ALA A 72 -24.00 1.78 -11.58
C ALA A 72 -25.49 1.38 -11.53
N PRO A 73 -25.93 0.28 -10.87
CA PRO A 73 -27.35 -0.08 -10.79
C PRO A 73 -28.16 0.77 -9.79
N GLN A 74 -27.49 1.54 -8.93
CA GLN A 74 -28.11 2.39 -7.91
C GLN A 74 -28.25 3.84 -8.40
N GLU A 75 -27.57 4.21 -9.49
CA GLU A 75 -27.65 5.55 -10.06
C GLU A 75 -29.03 5.81 -10.66
N SER A 76 -29.65 6.90 -10.24
CA SER A 76 -30.91 7.36 -10.80
C SER A 76 -30.84 8.86 -11.00
N ALA A 77 -30.55 9.25 -12.24
CA ALA A 77 -30.49 10.66 -12.66
C ALA A 77 -31.80 11.40 -12.38
N ALA A 78 -32.94 10.70 -12.39
CA ALA A 78 -34.25 11.24 -12.05
C ALA A 78 -34.37 11.69 -10.57
N TYR A 79 -33.59 11.12 -9.67
CA TYR A 79 -33.59 11.44 -8.24
C TYR A 79 -32.29 12.13 -7.77
N GLY A 80 -31.39 12.47 -8.70
CA GLY A 80 -30.09 13.07 -8.39
C GLY A 80 -29.15 12.17 -7.60
N ILE A 81 -29.38 10.85 -7.65
CA ILE A 81 -28.51 9.85 -7.00
C ILE A 81 -27.45 9.46 -8.01
N GLU A 82 -26.29 10.10 -7.90
CA GLU A 82 -25.14 9.86 -8.77
C GLU A 82 -23.89 9.59 -7.93
N LEU A 83 -23.01 8.74 -8.44
CA LEU A 83 -21.71 8.53 -7.82
C LEU A 83 -20.85 9.78 -7.98
N SER A 84 -20.45 10.39 -6.86
CA SER A 84 -19.62 11.57 -6.91
C SER A 84 -18.20 11.24 -7.37
N ASN A 85 -17.91 11.51 -8.65
CA ASN A 85 -16.59 11.37 -9.24
C ASN A 85 -15.51 12.13 -8.45
N GLY A 86 -15.87 13.28 -7.86
CA GLY A 86 -14.97 14.05 -6.98
C GLY A 86 -14.54 13.24 -5.76
N VAL A 87 -15.48 12.57 -5.09
CA VAL A 87 -15.21 11.76 -3.89
C VAL A 87 -14.39 10.52 -4.23
N LEU A 88 -14.68 9.88 -5.36
CA LEU A 88 -13.92 8.75 -5.89
C LEU A 88 -12.47 9.15 -6.18
N ALA A 89 -12.27 10.26 -6.90
CA ALA A 89 -10.95 10.77 -7.25
C ALA A 89 -10.15 11.19 -6.00
N THR A 90 -10.78 11.90 -5.05
CA THR A 90 -10.10 12.31 -3.81
C THR A 90 -9.71 11.11 -2.95
N THR A 91 -10.58 10.10 -2.87
CA THR A 91 -10.32 8.89 -2.07
C THR A 91 -9.23 8.04 -2.72
N ALA A 92 -9.30 7.82 -4.04
CA ALA A 92 -8.26 7.11 -4.79
C ALA A 92 -6.90 7.81 -4.68
N GLY A 93 -6.88 9.15 -4.80
CA GLY A 93 -5.69 9.96 -4.62
C GLY A 93 -5.10 9.83 -3.21
N ALA A 94 -5.94 9.92 -2.17
CA ALA A 94 -5.50 9.76 -0.79
C ALA A 94 -4.91 8.35 -0.51
N LEU A 95 -5.54 7.30 -1.07
CA LEU A 95 -5.04 5.93 -0.98
C LEU A 95 -3.70 5.76 -1.72
N ALA A 96 -3.53 6.39 -2.89
CA ALA A 96 -2.28 6.37 -3.62
C ALA A 96 -1.15 7.05 -2.85
N VAL A 97 -1.42 8.21 -2.22
CA VAL A 97 -0.45 8.88 -1.33
C VAL A 97 -0.08 7.98 -0.16
N LEU A 98 -1.06 7.34 0.47
CA LEU A 98 -0.82 6.41 1.59
C LEU A 98 0.05 5.22 1.15
N ALA A 99 -0.23 4.64 -0.02
CA ALA A 99 0.59 3.57 -0.61
C ALA A 99 2.04 4.02 -0.86
N LEU A 100 2.25 5.24 -1.36
CA LEU A 100 3.59 5.80 -1.57
C LEU A 100 4.35 6.03 -0.26
N VAL A 101 3.69 6.60 0.75
CA VAL A 101 4.29 6.84 2.07
C VAL A 101 4.67 5.53 2.75
N THR A 102 3.79 4.54 2.72
CA THR A 102 4.04 3.21 3.31
C THR A 102 5.15 2.47 2.58
N TRP A 103 5.21 2.56 1.25
CA TRP A 103 6.34 2.05 0.48
C TRP A 103 7.66 2.74 0.86
N TRP A 104 7.68 4.07 0.94
CA TRP A 104 8.86 4.85 1.31
C TRP A 104 9.38 4.49 2.70
N TRP A 105 8.48 4.41 3.69
CA TRP A 105 8.84 3.99 5.05
C TRP A 105 9.33 2.56 5.09
N GLY A 106 8.67 1.63 4.39
CA GLY A 106 9.11 0.24 4.33
C GLY A 106 10.48 0.06 3.70
N ALA A 107 10.73 0.74 2.59
CA ALA A 107 12.03 0.74 1.93
C ALA A 107 13.12 1.36 2.82
N SER A 108 12.82 2.48 3.47
CA SER A 108 13.74 3.16 4.40
C SER A 108 14.06 2.30 5.63
N ALA A 109 13.05 1.66 6.23
CA ALA A 109 13.23 0.79 7.39
C ALA A 109 14.04 -0.46 7.05
N ALA A 110 13.75 -1.10 5.91
CA ALA A 110 14.51 -2.25 5.42
C ALA A 110 15.98 -1.90 5.15
N ALA A 111 16.24 -0.74 4.54
CA ALA A 111 17.60 -0.26 4.29
C ALA A 111 18.38 0.01 5.59
N ARG A 112 17.72 0.59 6.60
CA ARG A 112 18.32 0.83 7.93
C ARG A 112 18.63 -0.48 8.65
N HIS A 113 17.71 -1.45 8.66
CA HIS A 113 17.95 -2.75 9.28
C HIS A 113 19.07 -3.55 8.60
N ALA A 114 19.19 -3.47 7.27
CA ALA A 114 20.31 -4.09 6.55
C ALA A 114 21.66 -3.46 6.92
N SER A 115 21.71 -2.15 7.20
CA SER A 115 22.95 -1.48 7.63
C SER A 115 23.37 -1.79 9.07
N GLN A 116 22.44 -2.26 9.91
CA GLN A 116 22.69 -2.62 11.31
C GLN A 116 23.01 -4.11 11.50
N TRP A 117 22.88 -4.92 10.46
CA TRP A 117 23.23 -6.33 10.53
C TRP A 117 24.75 -6.48 10.62
N ARG A 118 25.24 -6.91 11.80
CA ARG A 118 26.61 -7.39 11.99
C ARG A 118 26.56 -8.92 12.00
N PRO A 119 27.48 -9.61 11.31
CA PRO A 119 27.60 -11.06 11.46
C PRO A 119 27.89 -11.36 12.93
N TYR A 120 27.04 -12.17 13.56
CA TYR A 120 27.40 -12.86 14.79
C TYR A 120 28.54 -13.80 14.40
N GLY A 121 29.74 -13.50 14.91
CA GLY A 121 30.86 -14.42 14.83
C GLY A 121 30.61 -15.53 15.84
N GLU A 122 30.30 -16.71 15.32
CA GLU A 122 30.56 -17.99 15.97
C GLU A 122 31.62 -18.70 15.13
#